data_AF-A0A4Y9NWM1-F1
#
_entry.id   AF-A0A4Y9NWM1-F1
#
_cell.length_a   1.000
_cell.length_b   1.000
_cell.length_c   1.000
_cell.angle_alpha   90.00
_cell.angle_beta   90.00
_cell.angle_gamma   90.00
#
_symmetry.space_group_name_H-M   'P 1'
#
loop_
_entity.id
_entity.type
_entity.pdbx_description
1 polymer ?
#
loop_
_entity_poly.entity_id
_entity_poly.type
_entity_poly.pdbx_seq_one_letter_code
_entity_poly.pdbx_strand_id
1 'polypeptide(L)'
;MSQADKKFFERFPGRRHRVRLAHKAEVEAGAVVNGMNPTRLPNEFKHFVAVKSLSPDCRLRVGFIGLEGSETDVSEAVAKAIFEAAKSDQPRAAAIEEKFTRALANLGGSR
;
A
#
# COMPACT_ATOMS: atom_id res chain seq x y z
N MET A 1 -13.30 1.98 1.20
CA MET A 1 -11.89 1.70 0.83
C MET A 1 -11.14 0.80 1.82
N SER A 2 -11.33 0.89 3.15
CA SER A 2 -10.52 0.08 4.09
C SER A 2 -10.85 -1.41 4.16
N GLN A 3 -12.10 -1.79 3.88
CA GLN A 3 -12.57 -3.17 4.11
C GLN A 3 -12.16 -4.17 3.02
N ALA A 4 -11.88 -3.72 1.79
CA ALA A 4 -11.51 -4.63 0.70
C ALA A 4 -10.14 -5.28 0.93
N ASP A 5 -9.18 -4.52 1.49
CA ASP A 5 -7.88 -5.06 1.88
C ASP A 5 -8.01 -6.01 3.08
N LYS A 6 -8.87 -5.67 4.05
CA LYS A 6 -9.18 -6.55 5.19
C LYS A 6 -9.71 -7.91 4.73
N LYS A 7 -10.77 -7.90 3.91
CA LYS A 7 -11.37 -9.11 3.35
C LYS A 7 -10.40 -9.93 2.50
N PHE A 8 -9.48 -9.28 1.79
CA PHE A 8 -8.46 -9.99 1.02
C PHE A 8 -7.53 -10.79 1.94
N PHE A 9 -6.97 -10.18 2.98
CA PHE A 9 -6.07 -10.88 3.89
C PHE A 9 -6.78 -11.92 4.77
N GLU A 10 -8.07 -11.71 5.08
CA GLU A 10 -8.91 -12.73 5.72
C GLU A 10 -9.13 -13.94 4.81
N ARG A 11 -9.37 -13.72 3.51
CA ARG A 11 -9.54 -14.79 2.52
C ARG A 11 -8.24 -15.53 2.19
N PHE A 12 -7.11 -14.83 2.26
CA PHE A 12 -5.78 -15.36 1.92
C PHE A 12 -4.82 -15.21 3.11
N PRO A 13 -4.96 -16.02 4.18
CA PRO A 13 -4.21 -15.83 5.43
C PRO A 13 -2.69 -16.01 5.29
N GLY A 14 -2.22 -16.69 4.24
CA GLY A 14 -0.80 -16.80 3.91
C GLY A 14 -0.21 -15.56 3.22
N ARG A 15 -1.03 -14.57 2.86
CA ARG A 15 -0.59 -13.34 2.19
C ARG A 15 -0.35 -12.23 3.21
N ARG A 16 0.75 -11.50 3.04
CA ARG A 16 1.03 -10.25 3.79
C ARG A 16 1.11 -9.04 2.88
N HIS A 17 1.29 -9.24 1.58
CA HIS A 17 1.35 -8.17 0.60
C HIS A 17 0.31 -8.34 -0.51
N ARG A 18 -0.21 -7.21 -0.98
CA ARG A 18 -1.16 -7.11 -2.08
C ARG A 18 -0.80 -5.92 -2.95
N VAL A 19 -0.97 -6.05 -4.26
CA VAL A 19 -0.97 -4.95 -5.20
C VAL A 19 -2.37 -4.81 -5.78
N ARG A 20 -2.81 -3.57 -6.02
CA ARG A 20 -4.08 -3.28 -6.69
C ARG A 20 -4.06 -1.91 -7.33
N LEU A 21 -5.03 -1.64 -8.19
CA LEU A 21 -5.33 -0.28 -8.62
C LEU A 21 -5.68 0.60 -7.41
N ALA A 22 -5.22 1.84 -7.45
CA ALA A 22 -5.61 2.86 -6.49
C ALA A 22 -7.07 3.21 -6.70
N HIS A 23 -7.81 3.36 -5.62
CA HIS A 23 -9.17 3.87 -5.70
C HIS A 23 -9.13 5.40 -5.88
N LYS A 24 -10.13 5.98 -6.53
CA LYS A 24 -10.18 7.43 -6.85
C LYS A 24 -9.86 8.32 -5.65
N ALA A 25 -10.49 8.08 -4.51
CA ALA A 25 -10.24 8.89 -3.31
C ALA A 25 -8.87 8.64 -2.63
N GLU A 26 -8.16 7.53 -2.89
CA GLU A 26 -6.74 7.40 -2.50
C GLU A 26 -5.85 8.30 -3.36
N VAL A 27 -6.16 8.38 -4.66
CA VAL A 27 -5.46 9.25 -5.61
C VAL A 27 -5.68 10.72 -5.25
N GLU A 28 -6.92 11.11 -4.95
CA GLU A 28 -7.26 12.47 -4.51
C GLU A 28 -6.59 12.84 -3.17
N ALA A 29 -6.59 11.93 -2.19
CA ALA A 29 -5.91 12.18 -0.92
C ALA A 29 -4.39 12.34 -1.09
N GLY A 30 -3.76 11.50 -1.91
CA GLY A 30 -2.33 11.58 -2.20
C GLY A 30 -1.96 12.90 -2.90
N ALA A 31 -2.81 13.37 -3.80
CA ALA A 31 -2.64 14.66 -4.45
C ALA A 31 -2.63 15.85 -3.50
N VAL A 32 -3.58 15.88 -2.55
CA VAL A 32 -3.64 16.93 -1.53
C VAL A 32 -2.38 16.92 -0.67
N VAL A 33 -1.93 15.75 -0.23
CA VAL A 33 -0.76 15.61 0.66
C VAL A 33 0.55 15.97 -0.06
N ASN A 34 0.68 15.59 -1.32
CA ASN A 34 1.92 15.77 -2.09
C ASN A 34 1.94 17.07 -2.89
N GLY A 35 0.89 17.89 -2.84
CA GLY A 35 0.76 19.11 -3.65
C GLY A 35 0.76 18.85 -5.16
N MET A 36 0.42 17.62 -5.58
CA MET A 36 0.42 17.19 -6.98
C MET A 36 -0.99 17.12 -7.52
N ASN A 37 -1.22 17.58 -8.75
CA ASN A 37 -2.53 17.44 -9.38
C ASN A 37 -2.72 15.98 -9.86
N PRO A 38 -3.67 15.20 -9.32
CA PRO A 38 -3.78 13.76 -9.57
C PRO A 38 -4.29 13.44 -10.98
N THR A 39 -4.80 14.44 -11.70
CA THR A 39 -5.64 14.24 -12.88
C THR A 39 -4.89 14.19 -14.22
N ARG A 40 -3.55 14.15 -14.21
CA ARG A 40 -2.76 14.12 -15.47
C ARG A 40 -1.69 13.05 -15.45
N LEU A 41 -2.09 11.80 -15.30
CA LEU A 41 -1.27 10.71 -15.83
C LEU A 41 -1.55 10.58 -17.33
N PRO A 42 -0.54 10.35 -18.18
CA PRO A 42 -0.76 9.87 -19.53
C PRO A 42 -1.59 8.57 -19.50
N ASN A 43 -2.34 8.28 -20.56
CA ASN A 43 -3.29 7.15 -20.58
C ASN A 43 -2.63 5.80 -20.29
N GLU A 44 -1.36 5.67 -20.67
CA GLU A 44 -0.50 4.51 -20.50
C GLU A 44 -0.14 4.23 -19.03
N PHE A 45 -0.47 5.14 -18.11
CA PHE A 45 -0.14 5.03 -16.70
C PHE A 45 -1.38 5.10 -15.81
N LYS A 46 -1.34 4.36 -14.70
CA LYS A 46 -2.35 4.39 -13.64
C LYS A 46 -1.71 4.49 -12.27
N HIS A 47 -2.50 4.95 -11.31
CA HIS A 47 -2.14 4.85 -9.90
C HIS A 47 -2.45 3.45 -9.38
N PHE A 48 -1.46 2.88 -8.68
CA PHE A 48 -1.55 1.62 -7.98
C PHE A 48 -1.28 1.83 -6.50
N VAL A 49 -1.64 0.84 -5.69
CA VAL A 49 -1.35 0.78 -4.27
C VAL A 49 -0.75 -0.58 -3.95
N ALA A 50 0.44 -0.55 -3.35
CA ALA A 50 1.02 -1.69 -2.68
C ALA A 50 0.61 -1.65 -1.20
N VAL A 51 0.08 -2.76 -0.69
CA VAL A 51 -0.44 -2.87 0.67
C VAL A 51 0.38 -3.92 1.42
N LYS A 52 0.80 -3.59 2.64
CA LYS A 52 1.37 -4.53 3.61
C LYS A 52 0.46 -4.66 4.82
N SER A 53 0.07 -5.89 5.14
CA SER A 53 -0.64 -6.22 6.37
C SER A 53 0.35 -6.29 7.54
N LEU A 54 0.17 -5.44 8.55
CA LEU A 54 0.98 -5.41 9.77
C LEU A 54 0.31 -6.17 10.91
N SER A 55 -1.02 -6.11 10.98
CA SER A 55 -1.86 -6.86 11.91
C SER A 55 -3.28 -7.04 11.33
N PRO A 56 -4.17 -7.82 11.95
CA PRO A 56 -5.55 -7.99 11.49
C PRO A 56 -6.34 -6.69 11.34
N ASP A 57 -5.94 -5.61 12.03
CA ASP A 57 -6.63 -4.32 11.98
C ASP A 57 -5.74 -3.19 11.45
N CYS A 58 -4.46 -3.44 11.21
CA CYS A 58 -3.54 -2.45 10.67
C CYS A 58 -2.91 -2.87 9.34
N ARG A 59 -2.97 -1.97 8.36
CA ARG A 59 -2.29 -2.10 7.07
C ARG A 59 -1.59 -0.81 6.70
N LEU A 60 -0.42 -0.94 6.11
CA LEU A 60 0.31 0.15 5.47
C LEU A 60 0.01 0.14 3.97
N ARG A 61 -0.22 1.32 3.39
CA ARG A 61 -0.49 1.51 1.96
C ARG A 61 0.52 2.47 1.38
N VAL A 62 1.09 2.10 0.25
CA VAL A 62 2.06 2.91 -0.49
C VAL A 62 1.54 3.07 -1.91
N GLY A 63 1.21 4.30 -2.28
CA GLY A 63 0.79 4.63 -3.64
C GLY A 63 1.99 4.73 -4.58
N PHE A 64 1.84 4.25 -5.81
CA PHE A 64 2.85 4.35 -6.86
C PHE A 64 2.18 4.47 -8.23
N ILE A 65 2.98 4.80 -9.26
CA ILE A 65 2.53 4.86 -10.65
C ILE A 65 3.09 3.65 -11.39
N GLY A 66 2.25 3.00 -12.20
CA GLY A 66 2.64 1.88 -13.04
C GLY A 66 1.94 1.95 -14.39
N LEU A 67 2.29 1.03 -15.29
CA LEU A 67 1.68 0.95 -16.61
C LEU A 67 0.22 0.47 -16.51
N GLU A 68 -0.66 1.03 -17.33
CA GLU A 68 -2.02 0.52 -17.52
C GLU A 68 -1.96 -0.95 -17.98
N GLY A 69 -2.87 -1.78 -17.47
CA GLY A 69 -2.93 -3.21 -17.78
C GLY A 69 -1.90 -4.07 -17.03
N SER A 70 -1.06 -3.49 -16.15
CA SER A 70 -0.16 -4.28 -15.30
C SER A 70 -0.93 -5.28 -14.44
N GLU A 71 -0.41 -6.51 -14.36
CA GLU A 71 -0.98 -7.56 -13.51
C GLU A 71 -0.93 -7.17 -12.03
N THR A 72 -2.01 -7.42 -11.30
CA THR A 72 -2.12 -7.11 -9.87
C THR A 72 -2.35 -8.33 -9.00
N ASP A 73 -2.86 -9.43 -9.59
CA ASP A 73 -2.96 -10.73 -8.93
C ASP A 73 -1.62 -11.47 -9.04
N VAL A 74 -0.64 -10.92 -8.33
CA VAL A 74 0.74 -11.41 -8.33
C VAL A 74 1.04 -12.22 -7.08
N SER A 75 2.07 -13.06 -7.15
CA SER A 75 2.53 -13.85 -6.01
C SER A 75 2.95 -12.98 -4.82
N GLU A 76 3.02 -13.57 -3.62
CA GLU A 76 3.43 -12.84 -2.40
C GLU A 76 4.82 -12.25 -2.53
N ALA A 77 5.75 -13.00 -3.13
CA ALA A 77 7.12 -12.56 -3.35
C ALA A 77 7.17 -11.32 -4.27
N VAL A 78 6.39 -11.32 -5.35
CA VAL A 78 6.33 -10.19 -6.29
C VAL A 78 5.64 -8.99 -5.64
N ALA A 79 4.52 -9.20 -4.93
CA ALA A 79 3.82 -8.14 -4.21
C ALA A 79 4.72 -7.48 -3.14
N LYS A 80 5.52 -8.28 -2.43
CA LYS A 80 6.52 -7.78 -1.48
C LYS A 80 7.58 -6.95 -2.20
N ALA A 81 8.14 -7.43 -3.30
CA ALA A 81 9.17 -6.69 -4.05
C ALA A 81 8.65 -5.33 -4.53
N ILE A 82 7.43 -5.29 -5.07
CA ILE A 82 6.77 -4.04 -5.49
C ILE A 82 6.55 -3.10 -4.30
N PHE A 83 6.13 -3.63 -3.15
CA PHE A 83 5.97 -2.82 -1.94
C PHE A 83 7.27 -2.18 -1.49
N GLU A 84 8.37 -2.95 -1.42
CA GLU A 84 9.66 -2.43 -1.00
C GLU A 84 10.20 -1.38 -1.97
N ALA A 85 10.04 -1.58 -3.28
CA ALA A 85 10.42 -0.59 -4.30
C ALA A 85 9.58 0.69 -4.21
N ALA A 86 8.24 0.58 -4.13
CA ALA A 86 7.37 1.73 -3.97
C ALA A 86 7.67 2.51 -2.68
N LYS A 87 8.09 1.80 -1.62
CA LYS A 87 8.48 2.40 -0.35
C LYS A 87 9.83 3.13 -0.45
N SER A 88 10.81 2.58 -1.17
CA SER A 88 12.13 3.22 -1.32
C SER A 88 12.05 4.56 -2.04
N ASP A 89 11.08 4.72 -2.95
CA ASP A 89 10.85 5.98 -3.67
C ASP A 89 10.21 7.07 -2.80
N GLN A 90 9.85 6.74 -1.55
CA GLN A 90 9.23 7.66 -0.61
C GLN A 90 10.13 7.88 0.61
N PRO A 91 10.83 9.05 0.70
CA PRO A 91 11.90 9.28 1.68
C PRO A 91 11.52 9.07 3.15
N ARG A 92 10.23 9.19 3.49
CA ARG A 92 9.72 9.04 4.86
C ARG A 92 9.02 7.70 5.12
N ALA A 93 8.73 6.91 4.09
CA ALA A 93 7.87 5.74 4.24
C ALA A 93 8.52 4.64 5.10
N ALA A 94 9.83 4.40 4.92
CA ALA A 94 10.58 3.44 5.74
C ALA A 94 10.60 3.83 7.23
N ALA A 95 10.88 5.10 7.54
CA ALA A 95 10.90 5.60 8.91
C ALA A 95 9.51 5.57 9.58
N ILE A 96 8.45 5.82 8.81
CA ILE A 96 7.07 5.71 9.29
C ILE A 96 6.74 4.25 9.61
N GLU A 97 7.05 3.33 8.69
CA GLU A 97 6.81 1.90 8.90
C GLU A 97 7.50 1.38 10.16
N GLU A 98 8.79 1.64 10.32
CA GLU A 98 9.57 1.18 11.47
C GLU A 98 8.98 1.71 12.80
N LYS A 99 8.72 3.02 12.87
CA LYS A 99 8.12 3.64 14.06
C LYS A 99 6.75 3.04 14.36
N PHE A 100 5.95 2.78 13.33
CA PHE A 100 4.60 2.24 13.48
C PHE A 100 4.63 0.78 13.93
N THR A 101 5.46 -0.06 13.32
CA THR A 101 5.64 -1.46 13.73
C THR A 101 6.13 -1.55 15.18
N ARG A 102 7.06 -0.69 15.58
CA ARG A 102 7.53 -0.62 16.98
C ARG A 102 6.42 -0.20 17.94
N ALA A 103 5.62 0.80 17.58
CA ALA A 103 4.49 1.24 18.39
C ALA A 103 3.43 0.15 18.56
N LEU A 104 3.12 -0.60 17.48
CA LEU A 104 2.21 -1.75 17.54
C LEU A 104 2.72 -2.84 18.48
N ALA A 105 4.01 -3.16 18.43
CA ALA A 105 4.60 -4.16 19.32
C ALA A 105 4.45 -3.76 20.81
N ASN A 106 4.64 -2.47 21.12
CA ASN A 106 4.51 -1.96 22.48
C ASN A 106 3.05 -1.95 22.99
N LEU A 107 2.07 -1.72 22.11
CA LEU A 107 0.65 -1.82 22.46
C LEU A 107 0.20 -3.25 22.77
N GLY A 108 0.87 -4.26 22.18
CA GLY A 108 0.61 -5.68 22.44
C GLY A 108 1.24 -6.21 23.73
N GLY A 109 2.20 -5.49 24.33
CA GLY A 109 2.92 -5.87 25.55
C GLY A 109 2.36 -5.29 26.85
N SER A 110 1.23 -4.58 26.82
CA SER A 110 0.57 -3.98 28.00
C SER A 110 -0.67 -4.74 28.46
N ARG A 111 -0.67 -6.08 28.36
CA ARG A 111 -1.69 -6.94 28.98
C ARG A 111 -1.05 -7.95 29.90
#